data_AF-A0AAP0IHM2-F1
#
_entry.id   AF-A0AAP0IHM2-F1
#
_cell.length_a   1.000
_cell.length_b   1.000
_cell.length_c   1.000
_cell.angle_alpha   90.00
_cell.angle_beta   90.00
_cell.angle_gamma   90.00
#
_symmetry.space_group_name_H-M   'P 1'
#
loop_
_entity.id
_entity.type
_entity.pdbx_description
1 polymer ?
#
loop_
_entity_poly.entity_id
_entity_poly.type
_entity_poly.pdbx_seq_one_letter_code
_entity_poly.pdbx_strand_id
1 'polypeptide(L)'
;MQSLTTSSFNLSKIPKSLPPPNGFTLLPIFPQLPTSSLPHLTHKTTSKSKRFSIALPRDPSPELEDSEIGEESETFDWYSQWYPVAPICDLDKRVPHAKRVMGIDIVVWWDRKEEKWQVFDDSCPHRLAPLSEGRIDQWGRLQCVYHGWCFDGAGDCNFIPQAPPDGPPVGNNGSVSLVTPKEEPPRDARRRKLLVCICIPVSPGKSRLIWYFPTNFGVWIERLIPRWIFHIGQNLILDSDLYLLHLEEHKILDVGSENWQKACFIPTNADALVVGFRKWLRKYSNNQIDWRSKFSTMLPPSLPKEQLMDRYWSHVVHCSSCRTAMKGLRALEVALQVISLASIGVVAAVKQNVISAAARTAVVSMAVLCFAASRWLSHFIYKNFYFHDYNHALR
;
A
#
# COMPACT_ATOMS: atom_id res chain seq x y z
N MET A 1 40.84 -13.56 -21.87
CA MET A 1 40.12 -14.80 -21.52
C MET A 1 40.28 -15.04 -20.02
N GLN A 2 39.29 -14.63 -19.22
CA GLN A 2 39.03 -15.14 -17.88
C GLN A 2 37.59 -14.70 -17.54
N SER A 3 36.71 -15.69 -17.51
CA SER A 3 35.28 -15.58 -17.20
C SER A 3 35.12 -15.39 -15.70
N LEU A 4 34.37 -14.37 -15.27
CA LEU A 4 33.88 -14.27 -13.90
C LEU A 4 32.36 -14.28 -13.93
N THR A 5 31.84 -15.39 -13.46
CA THR A 5 30.45 -15.80 -13.32
C THR A 5 29.68 -14.85 -12.41
N THR A 6 28.53 -14.38 -12.89
CA THR A 6 27.49 -13.71 -12.11
C THR A 6 26.98 -14.65 -11.01
N SER A 7 27.20 -14.29 -9.75
CA SER A 7 26.56 -14.93 -8.60
C SER A 7 25.09 -14.51 -8.56
N SER A 8 24.22 -15.45 -8.91
CA SER A 8 22.77 -15.35 -8.71
C SER A 8 22.47 -15.33 -7.21
N PHE A 9 21.81 -14.27 -6.73
CA PHE A 9 21.27 -14.23 -5.37
C PHE A 9 20.20 -15.33 -5.22
N ASN A 10 20.51 -16.35 -4.43
CA ASN A 10 19.61 -17.46 -4.16
C ASN A 10 18.65 -17.11 -3.01
N LEU A 11 17.40 -16.81 -3.34
CA LEU A 11 16.30 -16.48 -2.41
C LEU A 11 15.91 -17.62 -1.44
N SER A 12 16.51 -18.81 -1.55
CA SER A 12 16.24 -19.95 -0.64
C SER A 12 16.91 -19.84 0.74
N LYS A 13 17.73 -18.80 1.01
CA LYS A 13 18.44 -18.62 2.28
C LYS A 13 17.85 -17.56 3.23
N ILE A 14 16.66 -17.03 2.96
CA ILE A 14 15.93 -16.23 3.96
C ILE A 14 15.50 -17.19 5.09
N PRO A 15 15.83 -16.92 6.37
CA PRO A 15 15.44 -17.81 7.46
C PRO A 15 13.92 -17.93 7.51
N LYS A 16 13.43 -19.17 7.33
CA LYS A 16 12.03 -19.53 7.58
C LYS A 16 11.75 -19.29 9.06
N SER A 17 10.79 -18.40 9.34
CA SER A 17 10.05 -18.26 10.61
C SER A 17 10.87 -18.27 11.91
N LEU A 18 10.82 -17.17 12.65
CA LEU A 18 11.03 -17.23 14.10
C LEU A 18 9.99 -18.20 14.70
N PRO A 19 10.39 -19.18 15.53
CA PRO A 19 9.44 -20.08 16.16
C PRO A 19 8.56 -19.30 17.15
N PRO A 20 7.26 -19.65 17.27
CA PRO A 20 6.41 -19.07 18.30
C PRO A 20 6.95 -19.43 19.69
N PRO A 21 6.82 -18.55 20.70
CA PRO A 21 7.15 -18.92 22.07
C PRO A 21 6.23 -20.07 22.50
N ASN A 22 6.85 -21.15 22.96
CA ASN A 22 6.26 -22.39 23.45
C ASN A 22 4.90 -22.18 24.14
N GLY A 23 3.86 -22.77 23.55
CA GLY A 23 2.51 -22.75 24.08
C GLY A 23 2.40 -23.58 25.36
N PHE A 24 2.07 -22.92 26.47
CA PHE A 24 1.39 -23.57 27.57
C PHE A 24 -0.12 -23.49 27.30
N THR A 25 -0.73 -24.66 27.15
CA THR A 25 -2.18 -24.84 26.94
C THR A 25 -2.94 -24.35 28.17
N LEU A 26 -3.64 -23.23 28.06
CA LEU A 26 -4.68 -22.83 29.00
C LEU A 26 -6.04 -23.23 28.43
N LEU A 27 -6.72 -24.14 29.12
CA LEU A 27 -8.11 -24.52 28.89
C LEU A 27 -9.03 -23.29 28.98
N PRO A 28 -9.99 -23.08 28.07
CA PRO A 28 -10.95 -22.01 28.19
C PRO A 28 -12.05 -22.42 29.19
N ILE A 29 -12.09 -21.78 30.35
CA ILE A 29 -13.24 -21.78 31.25
C ILE A 29 -13.93 -20.43 31.10
N PHE A 30 -15.01 -20.36 30.33
CA PHE A 30 -16.07 -19.35 30.52
C PHE A 30 -17.42 -19.94 30.08
N PRO A 31 -18.48 -19.81 30.91
CA PRO A 31 -19.80 -20.36 30.61
C PRO A 31 -20.58 -19.46 29.65
N GLN A 32 -21.32 -20.08 28.72
CA GLN A 32 -22.29 -19.42 27.85
C GLN A 32 -23.51 -18.97 28.68
N LEU A 33 -23.96 -17.73 28.48
CA LEU A 33 -25.26 -17.25 28.97
C LEU A 33 -26.26 -17.09 27.80
N PRO A 34 -27.57 -17.18 28.08
CA PRO A 34 -28.58 -17.50 27.07
C PRO A 34 -29.08 -16.28 26.29
N THR A 35 -29.55 -16.59 25.09
CA THR A 35 -30.29 -15.72 24.17
C THR A 35 -31.65 -15.32 24.75
N SER A 36 -31.93 -14.01 24.78
CA SER A 36 -33.28 -13.49 25.01
C SER A 36 -33.75 -12.69 23.80
N SER A 37 -34.75 -13.23 23.12
CA SER A 37 -35.59 -12.59 22.11
C SER A 37 -36.46 -11.49 22.73
N LEU A 38 -36.53 -10.32 22.08
CA LEU A 38 -37.49 -9.26 22.37
C LEU A 38 -38.05 -8.65 21.07
N PRO A 39 -39.25 -8.02 21.12
CA PRO A 39 -40.25 -8.15 20.06
C PRO A 39 -40.22 -7.05 18.99
N HIS A 40 -40.86 -7.43 17.88
CA HIS A 40 -41.10 -6.68 16.65
C HIS A 40 -42.03 -5.48 16.90
N LEU A 41 -41.51 -4.25 16.73
CA LEU A 41 -42.31 -3.01 16.70
C LEU A 41 -42.46 -2.54 15.26
N THR A 42 -43.66 -2.74 14.71
CA THR A 42 -44.09 -2.26 13.40
C THR A 42 -44.42 -0.78 13.46
N HIS A 43 -43.63 0.06 12.79
CA HIS A 43 -44.03 1.44 12.50
C HIS A 43 -44.38 1.57 11.02
N LYS A 44 -45.69 1.58 10.73
CA LYS A 44 -46.22 1.99 9.43
C LYS A 44 -45.87 3.46 9.19
N THR A 45 -45.09 3.73 8.16
CA THR A 45 -45.06 5.06 7.53
C THR A 45 -45.35 4.90 6.05
N THR A 46 -46.49 5.45 5.64
CA THR A 46 -47.00 5.45 4.28
C THR A 46 -46.26 6.51 3.47
N SER A 47 -45.46 6.08 2.49
CA SER A 47 -44.96 6.97 1.44
C SER A 47 -45.40 6.43 0.08
N LYS A 48 -46.19 7.26 -0.64
CA LYS A 48 -46.76 6.98 -1.95
C LYS A 48 -45.65 6.95 -3.00
N SER A 49 -45.27 5.77 -3.47
CA SER A 49 -44.45 5.63 -4.68
C SER A 49 -45.36 5.52 -5.90
N LYS A 50 -45.35 6.57 -6.75
CA LYS A 50 -45.93 6.53 -8.10
C LYS A 50 -45.04 5.62 -8.96
N ARG A 51 -45.59 4.49 -9.41
CA ARG A 51 -44.98 3.68 -10.48
C ARG A 51 -45.01 4.47 -11.78
N PHE A 52 -43.85 4.83 -12.30
CA PHE A 52 -43.69 5.17 -13.71
C PHE A 52 -43.35 3.87 -14.46
N SER A 53 -44.34 3.31 -15.12
CA SER A 53 -44.14 2.28 -16.14
C SER A 53 -43.78 2.99 -17.44
N ILE A 54 -42.52 2.94 -17.86
CA ILE A 54 -42.14 3.32 -19.23
C ILE A 54 -42.09 2.01 -20.02
N ALA A 55 -43.05 1.87 -20.94
CA ALA A 55 -43.08 0.81 -21.93
C ALA A 55 -41.94 1.02 -22.94
N LEU A 56 -41.14 -0.01 -23.20
CA LEU A 56 -40.19 -0.06 -24.30
C LEU A 56 -40.95 -0.28 -25.62
N PRO A 57 -40.79 0.57 -26.65
CA PRO A 57 -41.24 0.23 -28.00
C PRO A 57 -40.37 -0.89 -28.58
N ARG A 58 -41.00 -1.82 -29.28
CA ARG A 58 -40.33 -2.77 -30.20
C ARG A 58 -40.34 -2.22 -31.62
N ASP A 59 -39.43 -2.80 -32.41
CA ASP A 59 -39.22 -2.75 -33.88
C ASP A 59 -38.25 -1.69 -34.44
N PRO A 60 -37.65 -1.95 -35.62
CA PRO A 60 -37.06 -3.19 -36.14
C PRO A 60 -35.58 -2.99 -36.52
N SER A 61 -34.83 -4.08 -36.74
CA SER A 61 -33.45 -4.03 -37.22
C SER A 61 -33.32 -3.29 -38.55
N PRO A 62 -32.38 -2.34 -38.69
CA PRO A 62 -31.78 -2.03 -39.97
C PRO A 62 -30.49 -2.84 -40.12
N GLU A 63 -30.45 -3.70 -41.15
CA GLU A 63 -29.20 -4.20 -41.71
C GLU A 63 -28.38 -2.98 -42.17
N LEU A 64 -27.23 -2.75 -41.53
CA LEU A 64 -26.29 -1.72 -41.95
C LEU A 64 -25.18 -2.40 -42.75
N GLU A 65 -25.10 -1.99 -44.01
CA GLU A 65 -24.03 -2.32 -44.95
C GLU A 65 -22.66 -1.94 -44.37
N ASP A 66 -21.73 -2.90 -44.38
CA ASP A 66 -20.33 -2.70 -44.04
C ASP A 66 -19.71 -1.71 -45.03
N SER A 67 -19.58 -0.46 -44.60
CA SER A 67 -18.69 0.49 -45.25
C SER A 67 -17.32 0.39 -44.58
N GLU A 68 -16.38 -0.26 -45.28
CA GLU A 68 -14.95 -0.29 -44.95
C GLU A 68 -14.38 1.14 -45.00
N ILE A 69 -14.58 1.89 -43.92
CA ILE A 69 -13.69 2.97 -43.53
C ILE A 69 -12.69 2.32 -42.59
N GLY A 70 -11.40 2.37 -42.94
CA GLY A 70 -10.33 1.89 -42.08
C GLY A 70 -10.38 2.63 -40.74
N GLU A 71 -11.06 2.02 -39.75
CA GLU A 71 -11.01 2.44 -38.36
C GLU A 71 -9.56 2.21 -37.89
N GLU A 72 -8.76 3.27 -37.82
CA GLU A 72 -7.62 3.27 -36.92
C GLU A 72 -8.15 2.83 -35.56
N SER A 73 -7.78 1.63 -35.12
CA SER A 73 -8.27 1.11 -33.85
C SER A 73 -7.79 2.05 -32.76
N GLU A 74 -8.72 2.79 -32.17
CA GLU A 74 -8.46 3.62 -31.01
C GLU A 74 -7.93 2.70 -29.90
N THR A 75 -6.63 2.61 -29.75
CA THR A 75 -5.97 1.84 -28.69
C THR A 75 -5.65 2.79 -27.55
N PHE A 76 -5.84 2.33 -26.32
CA PHE A 76 -5.52 3.10 -25.12
C PHE A 76 -4.02 3.07 -24.88
N ASP A 77 -3.36 4.21 -25.01
CA ASP A 77 -1.95 4.35 -24.66
C ASP A 77 -1.78 4.49 -23.14
N TRP A 78 -1.40 3.38 -22.50
CA TRP A 78 -1.13 3.31 -21.08
C TRP A 78 0.07 4.15 -20.61
N TYR A 79 0.94 4.61 -21.51
CA TYR A 79 2.14 5.38 -21.13
C TYR A 79 1.95 6.89 -21.29
N SER A 80 0.85 7.31 -21.90
CA SER A 80 0.47 8.72 -22.06
C SER A 80 -0.57 9.18 -21.04
N GLN A 81 -0.59 8.55 -19.86
CA GLN A 81 -1.58 8.81 -18.79
C GLN A 81 -0.93 9.28 -17.49
N TRP A 82 -1.72 9.95 -16.66
CA TRP A 82 -1.29 10.39 -15.33
C TRP A 82 -1.42 9.27 -14.30
N TYR A 83 -0.30 8.88 -13.70
CA TYR A 83 -0.26 7.93 -12.58
C TYR A 83 0.28 8.58 -11.32
N PRO A 84 -0.48 8.62 -10.21
CA PRO A 84 0.06 9.06 -8.94
C PRO A 84 1.03 8.00 -8.39
N VAL A 85 2.24 8.42 -8.04
CA VAL A 85 3.31 7.50 -7.63
C VAL A 85 3.43 7.34 -6.11
N ALA A 86 3.15 8.40 -5.35
CA ALA A 86 3.17 8.40 -3.89
C ALA A 86 2.47 9.64 -3.30
N PRO A 87 1.90 9.55 -2.09
CA PRO A 87 1.56 10.73 -1.29
C PRO A 87 2.82 11.45 -0.80
N ILE A 88 2.84 12.79 -0.89
CA ILE A 88 4.00 13.62 -0.46
C ILE A 88 4.32 13.40 1.02
N CYS A 89 3.32 13.18 1.88
CA CYS A 89 3.51 12.95 3.32
C CYS A 89 4.19 11.62 3.67
N ASP A 90 4.31 10.71 2.70
CA ASP A 90 5.05 9.46 2.84
C ASP A 90 6.45 9.52 2.20
N LEU A 91 6.79 10.64 1.55
CA LEU A 91 8.12 10.90 1.02
C LEU A 91 8.96 11.73 2.01
N ASP A 92 10.22 11.37 2.15
CA ASP A 92 11.21 12.09 2.94
C ASP A 92 12.16 12.82 1.99
N LYS A 93 12.19 14.16 2.06
CA LYS A 93 13.03 15.03 1.20
C LYS A 93 14.54 14.77 1.32
N ARG A 94 14.97 14.04 2.35
CA ARG A 94 16.40 13.79 2.62
C ARG A 94 16.97 12.60 1.85
N VAL A 95 16.11 11.73 1.30
CA VAL A 95 16.52 10.49 0.64
C VAL A 95 15.75 10.29 -0.67
N PRO A 96 16.35 9.66 -1.68
CA PRO A 96 15.62 9.21 -2.85
C PRO A 96 14.69 8.03 -2.52
N HIS A 97 13.62 7.87 -3.30
CA HIS A 97 12.60 6.83 -3.08
C HIS A 97 12.39 6.01 -4.34
N ALA A 98 12.64 4.70 -4.26
CA ALA A 98 12.30 3.75 -5.32
C ALA A 98 10.78 3.62 -5.47
N LYS A 99 10.27 3.73 -6.70
CA LYS A 99 8.88 3.40 -7.05
C LYS A 99 8.89 2.67 -8.39
N ARG A 100 7.85 1.85 -8.61
CA ARG A 100 7.57 1.25 -9.90
C ARG A 100 6.16 1.59 -10.34
N VAL A 101 5.96 1.89 -11.62
CA VAL A 101 4.66 2.15 -12.26
C VAL A 101 4.70 1.61 -13.68
N MET A 102 3.68 0.87 -14.11
CA MET A 102 3.63 0.30 -15.47
C MET A 102 4.91 -0.48 -15.85
N GLY A 103 5.55 -1.16 -14.90
CA GLY A 103 6.81 -1.87 -15.16
C GLY A 103 8.05 -1.00 -15.34
N ILE A 104 7.95 0.31 -15.10
CA ILE A 104 9.06 1.26 -15.13
C ILE A 104 9.50 1.52 -13.70
N ASP A 105 10.78 1.28 -13.43
CA ASP A 105 11.42 1.70 -12.19
C ASP A 105 11.80 3.16 -12.26
N ILE A 106 11.33 3.93 -11.28
CA ILE A 106 11.56 5.37 -11.17
C ILE A 106 12.11 5.70 -9.79
N VAL A 107 12.94 6.73 -9.74
CA VAL A 107 13.42 7.35 -8.51
C VAL A 107 12.69 8.66 -8.30
N VAL A 108 12.01 8.79 -7.16
CA VAL A 108 11.40 10.06 -6.71
C VAL A 108 12.32 10.71 -5.71
N TRP A 109 12.76 11.94 -5.94
CA TRP A 109 13.73 12.61 -5.08
C TRP A 109 13.45 14.11 -4.97
N TRP A 110 13.94 14.73 -3.91
CA TRP A 110 13.76 16.17 -3.67
C TRP A 110 15.00 16.93 -4.13
N ASP A 111 14.84 17.72 -5.19
CA ASP A 111 15.86 18.67 -5.60
C ASP A 111 15.84 19.85 -4.64
N ARG A 112 16.90 19.99 -3.85
CA ARG A 112 16.99 21.08 -2.86
C ARG A 112 17.27 22.43 -3.50
N LYS A 113 17.86 22.45 -4.69
CA LYS A 113 18.18 23.69 -5.40
C LYS A 113 16.93 24.29 -6.02
N GLU A 114 16.13 23.45 -6.68
CA GLU A 114 14.88 23.86 -7.34
C GLU A 114 13.65 23.85 -6.42
N GLU A 115 13.81 23.34 -5.19
CA GLU A 115 12.74 23.14 -4.21
C GLU A 115 11.53 22.37 -4.76
N LYS A 116 11.80 21.31 -5.53
CA LYS A 116 10.78 20.52 -6.22
C LYS A 116 11.06 19.02 -6.13
N TRP A 117 9.98 18.24 -6.17
CA TRP A 117 10.08 16.80 -6.39
C TRP A 117 10.41 16.54 -7.86
N GLN A 118 11.40 15.70 -8.07
CA GLN A 118 11.84 15.23 -9.39
C GLN A 118 11.66 13.72 -9.48
N VAL A 119 11.48 13.25 -10.72
CA VAL A 119 11.30 11.83 -11.03
C VAL A 119 12.16 11.48 -12.22
N PHE A 120 13.07 10.52 -12.06
CA PHE A 120 13.87 9.96 -13.16
C PHE A 120 13.64 8.46 -13.27
N ASP A 121 14.10 7.87 -14.37
CA ASP A 121 14.34 6.43 -14.43
C ASP A 121 15.28 6.03 -13.29
N ASP A 122 14.99 4.92 -12.61
CA ASP A 122 15.81 4.45 -11.49
C ASP A 122 17.05 3.69 -11.97
N SER A 123 17.83 4.33 -12.83
CA SER A 123 18.98 3.72 -13.48
C SER A 123 20.03 4.78 -13.81
N CYS A 124 21.20 4.66 -13.21
CA CYS A 124 22.31 5.55 -13.50
C CYS A 124 22.83 5.31 -14.93
N PRO A 125 22.95 6.34 -15.79
CA PRO A 125 23.39 6.18 -17.18
C PRO A 125 24.83 5.64 -17.31
N HIS A 126 25.63 5.70 -16.24
CA HIS A 126 27.00 5.18 -16.26
C HIS A 126 27.04 3.64 -16.28
N ARG A 127 26.37 2.96 -15.34
CA ARG A 127 26.41 1.48 -15.19
C ARG A 127 25.11 0.88 -14.64
N LEU A 128 24.00 1.58 -14.83
CA LEU A 128 22.64 1.14 -14.49
C LEU A 128 22.40 0.85 -13.00
N ALA A 129 23.26 1.35 -12.12
CA ALA A 129 23.04 1.26 -10.68
C ALA A 129 21.76 2.03 -10.32
N PRO A 130 20.89 1.48 -9.44
CA PRO A 130 19.67 2.16 -9.03
C PRO A 130 20.01 3.47 -8.33
N LEU A 131 19.46 4.57 -8.84
CA LEU A 131 19.67 5.90 -8.27
C LEU A 131 18.94 6.05 -6.94
N SER A 132 17.88 5.29 -6.72
CA SER A 132 17.11 5.21 -5.48
C SER A 132 17.88 4.61 -4.31
N GLU A 133 18.94 3.85 -4.55
CA GLU A 133 19.89 3.40 -3.51
C GLU A 133 20.96 4.45 -3.21
N GLY A 134 20.97 5.56 -3.95
CA GLY A 134 21.86 6.69 -3.77
C GLY A 134 21.50 7.58 -2.57
N ARG A 135 21.91 8.84 -2.64
CA ARG A 135 21.63 9.84 -1.61
C ARG A 135 21.42 11.22 -2.21
N ILE A 136 20.84 12.13 -1.42
CA ILE A 136 20.87 13.55 -1.75
C ILE A 136 22.14 14.13 -1.14
N ASP A 137 23.06 14.59 -1.98
CA ASP A 137 24.36 15.10 -1.52
C ASP A 137 24.22 16.41 -0.73
N GLN A 138 25.33 16.90 -0.20
CA GLN A 138 25.37 18.16 0.57
C GLN A 138 25.03 19.42 -0.26
N TRP A 139 25.12 19.33 -1.60
CA TRP A 139 24.75 20.40 -2.52
C TRP A 139 23.32 20.27 -3.04
N GLY A 140 22.57 19.25 -2.60
CA GLY A 140 21.17 19.06 -2.95
C GLY A 140 20.91 18.24 -4.22
N ARG A 141 21.93 17.60 -4.78
CA ARG A 141 21.83 16.80 -6.01
C ARG A 141 21.57 15.33 -5.72
N LEU A 142 21.02 14.62 -6.70
CA LEU A 142 20.88 13.17 -6.65
C LEU A 142 22.23 12.52 -6.94
N GLN A 143 22.78 11.80 -5.97
CA GLN A 143 24.08 11.15 -6.07
C GLN A 143 23.95 9.64 -6.14
N CYS A 144 24.47 9.04 -7.21
CA CYS A 144 24.47 7.60 -7.43
C CYS A 144 25.31 6.85 -6.37
N VAL A 145 24.79 5.73 -5.87
CA VAL A 145 25.46 4.89 -4.85
C VAL A 145 26.78 4.31 -5.32
N TYR A 146 26.92 4.04 -6.62
CA TYR A 146 28.04 3.24 -7.11
C TYR A 146 29.34 4.06 -7.23
N HIS A 147 29.34 5.08 -8.09
CA HIS A 147 30.51 5.92 -8.33
C HIS A 147 30.29 7.38 -7.92
N GLY A 148 29.18 7.71 -7.25
CA GLY A 148 28.97 9.06 -6.74
C GLY A 148 28.75 10.13 -7.80
N TRP A 149 28.43 9.75 -9.05
CA TRP A 149 27.97 10.68 -10.08
C TRP A 149 26.74 11.43 -9.58
N CYS A 150 26.75 12.74 -9.70
CA CYS A 150 25.69 13.62 -9.21
C CYS A 150 24.90 14.22 -10.37
N PHE A 151 23.58 14.27 -10.21
CA PHE A 151 22.62 14.78 -11.18
C PHE A 151 21.75 15.87 -10.56
N ASP A 152 21.44 16.91 -11.32
CA ASP A 152 20.45 17.92 -10.95
C ASP A 152 19.03 17.54 -11.41
N GLY A 153 18.04 18.38 -11.11
CA GLY A 153 16.64 18.17 -11.48
C GLY A 153 16.34 18.19 -12.98
N ALA A 154 17.25 18.66 -13.83
CA ALA A 154 17.12 18.55 -15.28
C ALA A 154 17.64 17.21 -15.82
N GLY A 155 18.36 16.44 -15.00
CA GLY A 155 19.01 15.19 -15.37
C GLY A 155 20.46 15.36 -15.82
N ASP A 156 21.00 16.58 -15.79
CA ASP A 156 22.38 16.86 -16.16
C ASP A 156 23.34 16.30 -15.12
N CYS A 157 24.44 15.69 -15.54
CA CYS A 157 25.47 15.21 -14.62
C CYS A 157 26.45 16.33 -14.27
N ASN A 158 26.18 17.04 -13.16
CA ASN A 158 26.97 18.21 -12.76
C ASN A 158 28.31 17.85 -12.10
N PHE A 159 28.50 16.60 -11.64
CA PHE A 159 29.73 16.22 -10.95
C PHE A 159 30.01 14.73 -11.01
N ILE A 160 31.25 14.41 -11.36
CA ILE A 160 31.80 13.05 -11.37
C ILE A 160 33.01 13.07 -10.43
N PRO A 161 32.95 12.43 -9.25
CA PRO A 161 34.04 12.50 -8.26
C PRO A 161 35.40 12.03 -8.77
N GLN A 162 35.42 11.13 -9.75
CA GLN A 162 36.63 10.55 -10.33
C GLN A 162 37.15 11.32 -11.54
N ALA A 163 36.39 12.31 -12.04
CA ALA A 163 36.82 13.08 -13.20
C ALA A 163 37.84 14.16 -12.76
N PRO A 164 38.89 14.40 -13.55
CA PRO A 164 39.73 15.57 -13.37
C PRO A 164 38.89 16.85 -13.43
N PRO A 165 39.25 17.92 -12.67
CA PRO A 165 38.56 19.22 -12.75
C PRO A 165 38.49 19.78 -14.17
N ASP A 166 39.49 19.46 -15.00
CA ASP A 166 39.64 19.93 -16.39
C ASP A 166 39.06 18.96 -17.43
N GLY A 167 38.23 18.00 -17.01
CA GLY A 167 37.58 17.03 -17.89
C GLY A 167 36.59 17.69 -18.88
N PRO A 168 36.34 17.07 -20.05
CA PRO A 168 35.41 17.62 -21.04
C PRO A 168 34.00 17.77 -20.44
N PRO A 169 33.26 18.84 -20.82
CA PRO A 169 31.94 19.11 -20.27
C PRO A 169 30.99 17.94 -20.52
N VAL A 170 30.28 17.53 -19.46
CA VAL A 170 29.34 16.41 -19.52
C VAL A 170 28.11 16.83 -20.32
N GLY A 171 27.78 16.04 -21.34
CA GLY A 171 26.75 16.34 -22.33
C GLY A 171 25.33 16.40 -21.77
N ASN A 172 24.58 17.35 -22.32
CA ASN A 172 23.20 17.72 -22.00
C ASN A 172 22.21 16.82 -22.74
N ASN A 173 21.35 16.10 -22.01
CA ASN A 173 20.21 15.38 -22.57
C ASN A 173 18.94 15.92 -21.91
N GLY A 174 18.35 16.94 -22.54
CA GLY A 174 17.17 17.62 -22.01
C GLY A 174 15.94 16.72 -21.92
N SER A 175 15.12 16.94 -20.88
CA SER A 175 13.70 16.60 -20.90
C SER A 175 12.86 17.47 -19.95
N VAL A 176 11.55 17.31 -20.10
CA VAL A 176 10.47 18.28 -19.95
C VAL A 176 10.11 18.61 -18.50
N SER A 177 10.02 19.92 -18.21
CA SER A 177 9.52 20.44 -16.93
C SER A 177 7.99 20.37 -16.86
N LEU A 178 7.47 19.73 -15.81
CA LEU A 178 6.04 19.74 -15.48
C LEU A 178 5.67 21.00 -14.69
N VAL A 179 4.67 21.72 -15.21
CA VAL A 179 4.06 22.89 -14.57
C VAL A 179 3.13 22.42 -13.46
N THR A 180 3.38 22.86 -12.23
CA THR A 180 2.44 22.71 -11.12
C THR A 180 1.35 23.79 -11.20
N PRO A 181 0.06 23.45 -11.15
CA PRO A 181 -0.99 24.44 -11.02
C PRO A 181 -0.89 25.16 -9.67
N LYS A 182 -1.02 26.48 -9.69
CA LYS A 182 -1.15 27.31 -8.49
C LYS A 182 -2.55 27.08 -7.91
N GLU A 183 -2.64 26.58 -6.68
CA GLU A 183 -3.93 26.39 -5.99
C GLU A 183 -4.63 27.74 -5.78
N GLU A 184 -5.83 27.89 -6.35
CA GLU A 184 -6.76 28.94 -5.95
C GLU A 184 -7.58 28.50 -4.72
N PRO A 185 -7.90 29.42 -3.79
CA PRO A 185 -8.68 29.10 -2.61
C PRO A 185 -10.14 28.73 -2.97
N PRO A 186 -10.72 27.68 -2.36
CA PRO A 186 -12.08 27.25 -2.70
C PRO A 186 -13.14 28.26 -2.25
N ARG A 187 -14.00 28.69 -3.17
CA ARG A 187 -15.09 29.67 -2.96
C ARG A 187 -16.38 29.12 -2.34
N ASP A 188 -16.37 27.98 -1.64
CA ASP A 188 -17.60 27.49 -0.98
C ASP A 188 -17.36 26.67 0.29
N ALA A 189 -17.96 27.13 1.39
CA ALA A 189 -17.84 26.61 2.76
C ALA A 189 -18.71 25.36 3.02
N ARG A 190 -19.08 24.62 1.97
CA ARG A 190 -19.86 23.39 2.11
C ARG A 190 -19.02 22.27 2.71
N ARG A 191 -19.56 21.58 3.71
CA ARG A 191 -18.95 20.35 4.27
C ARG A 191 -18.83 19.30 3.16
N ARG A 192 -17.61 18.85 2.92
CA ARG A 192 -17.23 17.89 1.88
C ARG A 192 -16.45 16.74 2.51
N LYS A 193 -16.86 15.52 2.17
CA LYS A 193 -16.09 14.29 2.37
C LYS A 193 -15.86 13.68 1.00
N LEU A 194 -14.64 13.25 0.73
CA LEU A 194 -14.29 12.54 -0.49
C LEU A 194 -13.71 11.17 -0.13
N LEU A 195 -13.94 10.19 -0.99
CA LEU A 195 -13.18 8.95 -1.01
C LEU A 195 -12.25 9.03 -2.22
N VAL A 196 -10.95 9.03 -1.97
CA VAL A 196 -9.92 8.90 -3.01
C VAL A 196 -9.37 7.48 -2.91
N CYS A 197 -9.61 6.69 -3.94
CA CYS A 197 -9.13 5.32 -4.07
C CYS A 197 -8.53 5.16 -5.47
N ILE A 198 -7.21 4.96 -5.55
CA ILE A 198 -6.49 4.91 -6.82
C ILE A 198 -5.67 3.63 -6.88
N CYS A 199 -6.00 2.76 -7.84
CA CYS A 199 -5.25 1.54 -8.14
C CYS A 199 -4.25 1.85 -9.27
N ILE A 200 -2.97 1.70 -8.98
CA ILE A 200 -1.87 1.95 -9.92
C ILE A 200 -1.25 0.61 -10.32
N PRO A 201 -1.22 0.28 -11.62
CA PRO A 201 -0.53 -0.92 -12.10
C PRO A 201 0.98 -0.81 -11.87
N VAL A 202 1.59 -1.84 -11.29
CA VAL A 202 3.03 -1.88 -10.98
C VAL A 202 3.74 -2.92 -11.86
N SER A 203 3.23 -4.15 -11.85
CA SER A 203 3.66 -5.28 -12.69
C SER A 203 2.51 -6.29 -12.74
N PRO A 204 2.55 -7.34 -13.59
CA PRO A 204 1.55 -8.40 -13.55
C PRO A 204 1.36 -8.98 -12.14
N GLY A 205 0.11 -9.14 -11.70
CA GLY A 205 -0.25 -9.59 -10.36
C GLY A 205 0.04 -8.62 -9.22
N LYS A 206 0.47 -7.38 -9.53
CA LYS A 206 0.80 -6.38 -8.51
C LYS A 206 0.25 -5.00 -8.88
N SER A 207 -0.60 -4.50 -8.00
CA SER A 207 -1.06 -3.11 -8.02
C SER A 207 -0.68 -2.41 -6.74
N ARG A 208 -0.43 -1.11 -6.82
CA ARG A 208 -0.29 -0.24 -5.66
C ARG A 208 -1.60 0.51 -5.46
N LEU A 209 -2.09 0.54 -4.24
CA LEU A 209 -3.27 1.29 -3.88
C LEU A 209 -2.91 2.55 -3.10
N ILE A 210 -3.47 3.69 -3.51
CA ILE A 210 -3.50 4.91 -2.71
C ILE A 210 -4.94 5.14 -2.25
N TRP A 211 -5.16 5.10 -0.95
CA TRP A 211 -6.47 5.31 -0.33
C TRP A 211 -6.40 6.44 0.69
N TYR A 212 -7.17 7.51 0.46
CA TYR A 212 -7.32 8.62 1.38
C TYR A 212 -8.78 9.11 1.47
N PHE A 213 -9.18 9.63 2.64
CA PHE A 213 -10.50 10.21 2.89
C PHE A 213 -10.38 11.69 3.27
N PRO A 214 -10.16 12.61 2.31
CA PRO A 214 -10.08 14.03 2.63
C PRO A 214 -11.41 14.55 3.17
N THR A 215 -11.33 15.36 4.22
CA THR A 215 -12.47 16.11 4.75
C THR A 215 -12.08 17.57 4.97
N ASN A 216 -13.01 18.50 4.72
CA ASN A 216 -12.79 19.92 5.02
C ASN A 216 -13.45 20.37 6.34
N PHE A 217 -13.92 19.42 7.15
CA PHE A 217 -14.57 19.66 8.44
C PHE A 217 -14.11 18.60 9.45
N GLY A 218 -14.15 18.94 10.74
CA GLY A 218 -13.67 17.99 11.76
C GLY A 218 -12.16 17.75 11.68
N VAL A 219 -11.40 18.59 10.97
CA VAL A 219 -9.93 18.48 10.80
C VAL A 219 -9.18 18.51 12.15
N TRP A 220 -9.80 19.06 13.20
CA TRP A 220 -9.27 18.98 14.57
C TRP A 220 -9.12 17.53 15.06
N ILE A 221 -9.95 16.60 14.59
CA ILE A 221 -9.88 15.18 14.93
C ILE A 221 -8.56 14.59 14.42
N GLU A 222 -8.10 15.00 13.23
CA GLU A 222 -6.81 14.57 12.66
C GLU A 222 -5.60 15.07 13.47
N ARG A 223 -5.77 16.13 14.29
CA ARG A 223 -4.74 16.59 15.23
C ARG A 223 -4.69 15.77 16.52
N LEU A 224 -5.81 15.16 16.92
CA LEU A 224 -5.89 14.37 18.15
C LEU A 224 -5.66 12.88 17.92
N ILE A 225 -6.14 12.36 16.80
CA ILE A 225 -6.04 10.95 16.44
C ILE A 225 -4.90 10.79 15.44
N PRO A 226 -3.81 10.10 15.80
CA PRO A 226 -2.71 9.85 14.87
C PRO A 226 -3.17 9.16 13.59
N ARG A 227 -2.59 9.56 12.45
CA ARG A 227 -2.92 9.04 11.10
C ARG A 227 -2.95 7.51 11.02
N TRP A 228 -2.02 6.82 11.69
CA TRP A 228 -1.94 5.35 11.67
C TRP A 228 -3.18 4.64 12.27
N ILE A 229 -3.91 5.29 13.18
CA ILE A 229 -5.15 4.71 13.74
C ILE A 229 -6.24 4.65 12.68
N PHE A 230 -6.38 5.69 11.85
CA PHE A 230 -7.30 5.66 10.71
C PHE A 230 -6.92 4.56 9.72
N HIS A 231 -5.62 4.38 9.48
CA HIS A 231 -5.14 3.33 8.59
C HIS A 231 -5.50 1.93 9.10
N ILE A 232 -5.54 1.67 10.40
CA ILE A 232 -6.00 0.36 10.92
C ILE A 232 -7.42 0.04 10.44
N GLY A 233 -8.33 1.01 10.52
CA GLY A 233 -9.71 0.84 10.04
C GLY A 233 -9.77 0.62 8.53
N GLN A 234 -9.00 1.39 7.76
CA GLN A 234 -8.94 1.25 6.29
C GLN A 234 -8.34 -0.09 5.86
N ASN A 235 -7.30 -0.54 6.54
CA ASN A 235 -6.64 -1.82 6.24
C ASN A 235 -7.60 -2.99 6.46
N LEU A 236 -8.46 -2.95 7.48
CA LEU A 236 -9.48 -3.99 7.69
C LEU A 236 -10.47 -4.12 6.52
N ILE A 237 -10.76 -3.01 5.82
CA ILE A 237 -11.60 -3.03 4.62
C ILE A 237 -10.81 -3.64 3.47
N LEU A 238 -9.53 -3.29 3.31
CA LEU A 238 -8.70 -3.89 2.27
C LEU A 238 -8.48 -5.38 2.47
N ASP A 239 -8.25 -5.81 3.71
CA ASP A 239 -8.03 -7.21 4.04
C ASP A 239 -9.25 -8.08 3.72
N SER A 240 -10.46 -7.50 3.67
CA SER A 240 -11.67 -8.25 3.30
C SER A 240 -11.67 -8.66 1.84
N ASP A 241 -11.11 -7.83 0.96
CA ASP A 241 -11.22 -8.03 -0.48
C ASP A 241 -9.92 -8.54 -1.11
N LEU A 242 -8.77 -8.24 -0.51
CA LEU A 242 -7.45 -8.49 -1.10
C LEU A 242 -7.24 -9.96 -1.53
N TYR A 243 -7.56 -10.91 -0.65
CA TYR A 243 -7.40 -12.34 -0.96
C TYR A 243 -8.37 -12.80 -2.05
N LEU A 244 -9.60 -12.27 -2.06
CA LEU A 244 -10.59 -12.60 -3.08
C LEU A 244 -10.15 -12.08 -4.45
N LEU A 245 -9.70 -10.82 -4.53
CA LEU A 245 -9.22 -10.20 -5.76
C LEU A 245 -8.03 -10.96 -6.35
N HIS A 246 -7.10 -11.40 -5.50
CA HIS A 246 -5.97 -12.23 -5.93
C HIS A 246 -6.42 -13.56 -6.55
N LEU A 247 -7.36 -14.27 -5.91
CA LEU A 247 -7.90 -15.51 -6.44
C LEU A 247 -8.71 -15.29 -7.73
N GLU A 248 -9.47 -14.20 -7.81
CA GLU A 248 -10.26 -13.85 -8.98
C GLU A 248 -9.34 -13.59 -10.20
N GLU A 249 -8.23 -12.87 -10.03
CA GLU A 249 -7.27 -12.62 -11.11
C GLU A 249 -6.72 -13.93 -11.70
N HIS A 250 -6.34 -14.88 -10.83
CA HIS A 250 -5.84 -16.19 -11.27
C HIS A 250 -6.91 -17.01 -12.00
N LYS A 251 -8.14 -17.05 -11.47
CA LYS A 251 -9.25 -17.77 -12.14
C LYS A 251 -9.63 -17.15 -13.48
N ILE A 252 -9.58 -15.82 -13.60
CA ILE A 252 -9.81 -15.13 -14.87
C ILE A 252 -8.72 -15.49 -15.88
N LEU A 253 -7.46 -15.61 -15.43
CA LEU A 253 -6.37 -16.04 -16.28
C LEU A 253 -6.59 -17.49 -16.77
N ASP A 254 -7.00 -18.41 -15.89
CA ASP A 254 -7.24 -19.81 -16.22
C ASP A 254 -8.33 -20.01 -17.28
N VAL A 255 -9.43 -19.23 -17.22
CA VAL A 255 -10.52 -19.30 -18.22
C VAL A 255 -10.25 -18.47 -19.47
N GLY A 256 -9.22 -17.61 -19.44
CA GLY A 256 -8.92 -16.61 -20.45
C GLY A 256 -9.68 -15.29 -20.24
N SER A 257 -8.99 -14.16 -20.45
CA SER A 257 -9.50 -12.81 -20.20
C SER A 257 -10.78 -12.47 -20.98
N GLU A 258 -10.96 -13.05 -22.17
CA GLU A 258 -12.17 -12.88 -22.99
C GLU A 258 -13.41 -13.54 -22.37
N ASN A 259 -13.20 -14.59 -21.58
CA ASN A 259 -14.23 -15.42 -20.96
C ASN A 259 -14.38 -15.15 -19.46
N TRP A 260 -14.00 -13.95 -18.99
CA TRP A 260 -13.95 -13.61 -17.56
C TRP A 260 -15.28 -13.89 -16.83
N GLN A 261 -16.44 -13.81 -17.50
CA GLN A 261 -17.76 -14.12 -16.92
C GLN A 261 -17.91 -15.59 -16.49
N LYS A 262 -17.11 -16.51 -17.03
CA LYS A 262 -17.06 -17.90 -16.59
C LYS A 262 -16.35 -18.06 -15.24
N ALA A 263 -15.43 -17.15 -14.92
CA ALA A 263 -14.73 -17.13 -13.63
C ALA A 263 -15.52 -16.36 -12.56
N CYS A 264 -16.14 -15.23 -12.94
CA CYS A 264 -16.93 -14.41 -12.04
C CYS A 264 -18.33 -14.18 -12.65
N PHE A 265 -19.33 -14.88 -12.12
CA PHE A 265 -20.72 -14.72 -12.56
C PHE A 265 -21.34 -13.49 -11.90
N ILE A 266 -21.90 -12.62 -12.74
CA ILE A 266 -22.36 -11.30 -12.34
C ILE A 266 -23.83 -11.14 -12.79
N PRO A 267 -24.82 -11.44 -11.92
CA PRO A 267 -26.21 -11.58 -12.37
C PRO A 267 -27.04 -10.29 -12.36
N THR A 268 -26.56 -9.19 -11.77
CA THR A 268 -27.45 -8.08 -11.41
C THR A 268 -27.15 -6.78 -12.14
N ASN A 269 -28.14 -5.88 -12.17
CA ASN A 269 -27.96 -4.53 -12.70
C ASN A 269 -26.96 -3.68 -11.89
N ALA A 270 -26.66 -4.06 -10.63
CA ALA A 270 -25.67 -3.36 -9.81
C ALA A 270 -24.26 -3.46 -10.42
N ASP A 271 -24.05 -4.43 -11.30
CA ASP A 271 -22.75 -4.74 -11.85
C ASP A 271 -22.51 -4.15 -13.26
N ALA A 272 -23.45 -3.34 -13.75
CA ALA A 272 -23.37 -2.72 -15.07
C ALA A 272 -22.03 -1.98 -15.31
N LEU A 273 -21.46 -1.36 -14.27
CA LEU A 273 -20.18 -0.68 -14.36
C LEU A 273 -18.99 -1.64 -14.53
N VAL A 274 -19.03 -2.82 -13.93
CA VAL A 274 -18.00 -3.86 -14.10
C VAL A 274 -18.03 -4.37 -15.54
N VAL A 275 -19.23 -4.67 -16.05
CA VAL A 275 -19.41 -5.10 -17.45
C VAL A 275 -18.98 -4.00 -18.42
N GLY A 276 -19.36 -2.75 -18.15
CA GLY A 276 -18.96 -1.58 -18.94
C GLY A 276 -17.44 -1.41 -18.99
N PHE A 277 -16.78 -1.48 -17.84
CA PHE A 277 -15.31 -1.41 -17.74
C PHE A 277 -14.64 -2.55 -18.52
N ARG A 278 -15.12 -3.80 -18.39
CA ARG A 278 -14.54 -4.94 -19.13
C ARG A 278 -14.75 -4.82 -20.65
N LYS A 279 -15.88 -4.30 -21.11
CA LYS A 279 -16.11 -4.00 -22.54
C LYS A 279 -15.18 -2.90 -23.05
N TRP A 280 -15.00 -1.84 -22.25
CA TRP A 280 -14.03 -0.79 -22.55
C TRP A 280 -12.61 -1.36 -22.63
N LEU A 281 -12.17 -2.14 -21.64
CA LEU A 281 -10.85 -2.77 -21.60
C LEU A 281 -10.63 -3.69 -22.80
N ARG A 282 -11.65 -4.45 -23.22
CA ARG A 282 -11.63 -5.24 -24.45
C ARG A 282 -11.36 -4.38 -25.67
N LYS A 283 -12.21 -3.36 -25.89
CA LYS A 283 -12.17 -2.51 -27.08
C LYS A 283 -10.84 -1.78 -27.21
N TYR A 284 -10.38 -1.15 -26.14
CA TYR A 284 -9.24 -0.21 -26.22
C TYR A 284 -7.90 -0.85 -25.82
N SER A 285 -7.88 -2.05 -25.23
CA SER A 285 -6.62 -2.63 -24.72
C SER A 285 -6.53 -4.16 -24.86
N ASN A 286 -7.38 -4.77 -25.67
CA ASN A 286 -7.40 -6.22 -25.88
C ASN A 286 -7.51 -7.01 -24.56
N ASN A 287 -8.29 -6.51 -23.60
CA ASN A 287 -8.46 -7.05 -22.24
C ASN A 287 -7.20 -7.08 -21.36
N GLN A 288 -6.13 -6.37 -21.72
CA GLN A 288 -4.86 -6.42 -20.99
C GLN A 288 -4.18 -5.06 -20.88
N ILE A 289 -3.36 -4.92 -19.85
CA ILE A 289 -2.46 -3.77 -19.73
C ILE A 289 -1.32 -3.96 -20.74
N ASP A 290 -0.94 -2.89 -21.45
CA ASP A 290 0.24 -2.91 -22.30
C ASP A 290 1.52 -2.80 -21.47
N TRP A 291 2.21 -3.92 -21.33
CA TRP A 291 3.47 -4.01 -20.62
C TRP A 291 4.71 -3.78 -21.52
N ARG A 292 4.54 -3.38 -22.80
CA ARG A 292 5.61 -3.18 -23.80
C ARG A 292 6.63 -4.31 -23.81
N SER A 293 6.13 -5.55 -23.83
CA SER A 293 6.91 -6.80 -23.81
C SER A 293 7.92 -6.98 -22.64
N LYS A 294 7.88 -6.13 -21.60
CA LYS A 294 8.74 -6.28 -20.41
C LYS A 294 8.40 -7.48 -19.54
N PHE A 295 7.17 -8.00 -19.66
CA PHE A 295 6.69 -9.12 -18.87
C PHE A 295 6.03 -10.16 -19.77
N SER A 296 6.15 -11.42 -19.37
CA SER A 296 5.29 -12.49 -19.86
C SER A 296 3.84 -12.24 -19.44
N THR A 297 2.89 -12.77 -20.21
CA THR A 297 1.46 -12.78 -19.83
C THR A 297 1.15 -13.66 -18.60
N MET A 298 2.13 -14.40 -18.09
CA MET A 298 1.99 -15.23 -16.90
C MET A 298 2.05 -14.42 -15.61
N LEU A 299 1.14 -14.72 -14.69
CA LEU A 299 1.18 -14.20 -13.33
C LEU A 299 2.26 -14.92 -12.50
N PRO A 300 2.84 -14.25 -11.48
CA PRO A 300 3.65 -14.93 -10.48
C PRO A 300 2.86 -16.04 -9.78
N PRO A 301 3.52 -17.11 -9.29
CA PRO A 301 2.84 -18.16 -8.53
C PRO A 301 2.19 -17.58 -7.27
N SER A 302 0.97 -18.05 -6.97
CA SER A 302 0.27 -17.66 -5.75
C SER A 302 1.06 -18.06 -4.51
N LEU A 303 1.22 -17.12 -3.59
CA LEU A 303 1.81 -17.37 -2.27
C LEU A 303 0.73 -17.86 -1.29
N PRO A 304 1.12 -18.42 -0.13
CA PRO A 304 0.21 -18.67 0.98
C PRO A 304 -0.52 -17.41 1.43
N LYS A 305 -1.76 -17.55 1.92
CA LYS A 305 -2.64 -16.44 2.31
C LYS A 305 -1.96 -15.48 3.29
N GLU A 306 -1.23 -16.00 4.26
CA GLU A 306 -0.54 -15.22 5.29
C GLU A 306 0.54 -14.30 4.69
N GLN A 307 1.21 -14.75 3.61
CA GLN A 307 2.23 -13.94 2.92
C GLN A 307 1.58 -12.91 1.99
N LEU A 308 0.49 -13.29 1.31
CA LEU A 308 -0.28 -12.36 0.46
C LEU A 308 -0.88 -11.20 1.26
N MET A 309 -1.35 -11.50 2.46
CA MET A 309 -1.97 -10.54 3.38
C MET A 309 -0.98 -9.99 4.42
N ASP A 310 0.34 -10.10 4.17
CA ASP A 310 1.35 -9.50 5.05
C ASP A 310 1.31 -7.97 4.90
N ARG A 311 0.71 -7.32 5.90
CA ARG A 311 0.53 -5.87 5.98
C ARG A 311 1.85 -5.14 6.19
N TYR A 312 2.83 -5.78 6.80
CA TYR A 312 4.11 -5.14 7.07
C TYR A 312 4.76 -4.73 5.75
N TRP A 313 4.87 -5.69 4.83
CA TRP A 313 5.50 -5.50 3.53
C TRP A 313 4.61 -4.74 2.54
N SER A 314 3.30 -5.00 2.54
CA SER A 314 2.39 -4.33 1.61
C SER A 314 2.08 -2.87 1.98
N HIS A 315 2.16 -2.50 3.26
CA HIS A 315 1.79 -1.15 3.72
C HIS A 315 2.80 -0.52 4.69
N VAL A 316 3.11 -1.18 5.81
CA VAL A 316 3.80 -0.53 6.94
C VAL A 316 5.17 0.02 6.55
N VAL A 317 5.96 -0.73 5.78
CA VAL A 317 7.29 -0.28 5.33
C VAL A 317 7.24 0.96 4.44
N HIS A 318 6.14 1.14 3.71
CA HIS A 318 5.93 2.21 2.73
C HIS A 318 5.18 3.42 3.30
N CYS A 319 4.62 3.32 4.51
CA CYS A 319 3.85 4.37 5.17
C CYS A 319 4.64 4.95 6.34
N SER A 320 4.98 6.24 6.27
CA SER A 320 5.82 6.90 7.29
C SER A 320 5.15 6.88 8.68
N SER A 321 3.83 7.05 8.72
CA SER A 321 3.04 7.07 9.94
C SER A 321 2.97 5.69 10.62
N CYS A 322 2.59 4.65 9.86
CA CYS A 322 2.47 3.29 10.41
C CYS A 322 3.84 2.72 10.81
N ARG A 323 4.88 2.99 10.02
CA ARG A 323 6.26 2.59 10.36
C ARG A 323 6.73 3.18 11.67
N THR A 324 6.49 4.49 11.86
CA THR A 324 6.88 5.20 13.09
C THR A 324 6.09 4.72 14.29
N ALA A 325 4.77 4.56 14.13
CA ALA A 325 3.90 4.02 15.19
C ALA A 325 4.33 2.63 15.63
N MET A 326 4.55 1.71 14.69
CA MET A 326 4.99 0.35 15.00
C MET A 326 6.35 0.33 15.71
N LYS A 327 7.31 1.16 15.30
CA LYS A 327 8.60 1.29 16.01
C LYS A 327 8.39 1.76 17.46
N GLY A 328 7.55 2.77 17.67
CA GLY A 328 7.23 3.28 19.01
C GLY A 328 6.51 2.24 19.88
N LEU A 329 5.53 1.52 19.33
CA LEU A 329 4.81 0.47 20.04
C LEU A 329 5.71 -0.72 20.39
N ARG A 330 6.63 -1.11 19.50
CA ARG A 330 7.65 -2.14 19.80
C ARG A 330 8.63 -1.68 20.88
N ALA A 331 9.06 -0.43 20.87
CA ALA A 331 9.89 0.12 21.92
C ALA A 331 9.17 0.12 23.28
N LEU A 332 7.88 0.48 23.30
CA LEU A 332 7.04 0.40 24.50
C LEU A 332 6.86 -1.04 24.99
N GLU A 333 6.64 -2.00 24.08
CA GLU A 333 6.55 -3.43 24.41
C GLU A 333 7.81 -3.91 25.14
N VAL A 334 8.99 -3.59 24.60
CA VAL A 334 10.28 -3.95 25.22
C VAL A 334 10.46 -3.23 26.55
N ALA A 335 10.12 -1.94 26.64
CA ALA A 335 10.22 -1.19 27.89
C ALA A 335 9.34 -1.79 29.00
N LEU A 336 8.11 -2.21 28.70
CA LEU A 336 7.23 -2.89 29.66
C LEU A 336 7.82 -4.21 30.14
N GLN A 337 8.47 -4.98 29.25
CA GLN A 337 9.16 -6.22 29.62
C GLN A 337 10.35 -5.94 30.55
N VAL A 338 11.17 -4.92 30.23
CA VAL A 338 12.30 -4.49 31.06
C VAL A 338 11.83 -4.02 32.43
N ILE A 339 10.78 -3.20 32.51
CA ILE A 339 10.20 -2.72 33.77
C ILE A 339 9.69 -3.90 34.61
N SER A 340 9.05 -4.89 33.98
CA SER A 340 8.58 -6.10 34.65
C SER A 340 9.74 -6.89 35.28
N LEU A 341 10.77 -7.19 34.50
CA LEU A 341 11.95 -7.93 34.97
C LEU A 341 12.73 -7.15 36.03
N ALA A 342 12.91 -5.84 35.86
CA ALA A 342 13.57 -4.98 36.82
C ALA A 342 12.80 -4.93 38.15
N SER A 343 11.47 -4.84 38.10
CA SER A 343 10.61 -4.84 39.30
C SER A 343 10.73 -6.15 40.08
N ILE A 344 10.77 -7.30 39.39
CA ILE A 344 11.02 -8.61 40.01
C ILE A 344 12.42 -8.65 40.63
N GLY A 345 13.44 -8.16 39.92
CA GLY A 345 14.81 -8.07 40.41
C GLY A 345 14.95 -7.22 41.68
N VAL A 346 14.27 -6.07 41.74
CA VAL A 346 14.24 -5.19 42.93
C VAL A 346 13.62 -5.93 44.12
N VAL A 347 12.47 -6.59 43.93
CA VAL A 347 11.81 -7.34 45.01
C VAL A 347 12.68 -8.51 45.52
N ALA A 348 13.41 -9.15 44.62
CA ALA A 348 14.31 -10.25 44.96
C ALA A 348 15.59 -9.79 45.71
N ALA A 349 16.15 -8.64 45.34
CA ALA A 349 17.39 -8.12 45.92
C ALA A 349 17.18 -7.44 47.28
N VAL A 350 16.01 -6.84 47.52
CA VAL A 350 15.78 -6.06 48.74
C VAL A 350 15.35 -6.95 49.90
N LYS A 351 16.05 -6.82 51.04
CA LYS A 351 15.74 -7.53 52.28
C LYS A 351 14.32 -7.21 52.78
N GLN A 352 13.68 -8.18 53.42
CA GLN A 352 12.27 -8.08 53.86
C GLN A 352 12.02 -6.92 54.83
N ASN A 353 13.01 -6.52 55.63
CA ASN A 353 12.86 -5.46 56.63
C ASN A 353 13.02 -4.04 56.06
N VAL A 354 13.35 -3.90 54.77
CA VAL A 354 13.63 -2.59 54.13
C VAL A 354 12.41 -2.03 53.39
N ILE A 355 11.51 -2.88 52.89
CA ILE A 355 10.31 -2.49 52.15
C ILE A 355 9.08 -3.03 52.87
N SER A 356 8.06 -2.20 53.06
CA SER A 356 6.80 -2.66 53.67
C SER A 356 6.14 -3.76 52.82
N ALA A 357 5.40 -4.66 53.46
CA ALA A 357 4.68 -5.72 52.75
C ALA A 357 3.77 -5.16 51.64
N ALA A 358 3.09 -4.04 51.91
CA ALA A 358 2.24 -3.35 50.94
C ALA A 358 3.03 -2.85 49.71
N ALA A 359 4.19 -2.22 49.92
CA ALA A 359 5.03 -1.74 48.83
C ALA A 359 5.61 -2.91 48.01
N ARG A 360 5.99 -4.02 48.65
CA ARG A 360 6.45 -5.23 47.95
C ARG A 360 5.35 -5.81 47.07
N THR A 361 4.13 -5.94 47.59
CA THR A 361 2.97 -6.41 46.81
C THR A 361 2.69 -5.48 45.63
N ALA A 362 2.73 -4.17 45.83
CA ALA A 362 2.52 -3.19 44.76
C ALA A 362 3.54 -3.33 43.62
N VAL A 363 4.82 -3.51 43.94
CA VAL A 363 5.88 -3.70 42.91
C VAL A 363 5.68 -5.02 42.16
N VAL A 364 5.32 -6.11 42.83
CA VAL A 364 5.00 -7.38 42.17
C VAL A 364 3.78 -7.25 41.26
N SER A 365 2.71 -6.60 41.73
CA SER A 365 1.51 -6.34 40.92
C SER A 365 1.84 -5.49 39.68
N MET A 366 2.66 -4.44 39.84
CA MET A 366 3.14 -3.64 38.71
C MET A 366 3.92 -4.51 37.71
N ALA A 367 4.80 -5.39 38.18
CA ALA A 367 5.56 -6.28 37.30
C ALA A 367 4.65 -7.20 36.47
N VAL A 368 3.62 -7.78 37.09
CA VAL A 368 2.62 -8.63 36.41
C VAL A 368 1.82 -7.83 35.40
N LEU A 369 1.35 -6.63 35.76
CA LEU A 369 0.59 -5.76 34.87
C LEU A 369 1.42 -5.32 33.66
N CYS A 370 2.69 -4.94 33.87
CA CYS A 370 3.59 -4.60 32.77
C CYS A 370 3.82 -5.78 31.83
N PHE A 371 4.00 -7.00 32.37
CA PHE A 371 4.14 -8.20 31.54
C PHE A 371 2.86 -8.49 30.73
N ALA A 372 1.70 -8.47 31.38
CA ALA A 372 0.41 -8.69 30.73
C ALA A 372 0.14 -7.63 29.64
N ALA A 373 0.42 -6.35 29.93
CA ALA A 373 0.32 -5.26 28.97
C ALA A 373 1.27 -5.45 27.79
N SER A 374 2.50 -5.93 28.00
CA SER A 374 3.44 -6.23 26.92
C SER A 374 2.94 -7.36 26.01
N ARG A 375 2.29 -8.39 26.57
CA ARG A 375 1.73 -9.51 25.79
C ARG A 375 0.52 -9.09 24.98
N TRP A 376 -0.37 -8.31 25.60
CA TRP A 376 -1.47 -7.68 24.89
C TRP A 376 -0.97 -6.79 23.75
N LEU A 377 0.05 -5.97 24.02
CA LEU A 377 0.64 -5.06 23.03
C LEU A 377 1.32 -5.82 21.88
N SER A 378 2.05 -6.90 22.15
CA SER A 378 2.60 -7.77 21.11
C SER A 378 1.52 -8.33 20.18
N HIS A 379 0.42 -8.84 20.75
CA HIS A 379 -0.71 -9.34 19.97
C HIS A 379 -1.39 -8.21 19.18
N PHE A 380 -1.58 -7.05 19.79
CA PHE A 380 -2.10 -5.85 19.13
C PHE A 380 -1.23 -5.46 17.94
N ILE A 381 0.11 -5.43 18.10
CA ILE A 381 1.03 -5.09 17.03
C ILE A 381 0.95 -6.11 15.91
N TYR A 382 0.97 -7.41 16.23
CA TYR A 382 0.87 -8.46 15.22
C TYR A 382 -0.42 -8.34 14.40
N LYS A 383 -1.57 -8.23 15.08
CA LYS A 383 -2.88 -8.14 14.43
C LYS A 383 -3.02 -6.90 13.55
N ASN A 384 -2.47 -5.75 13.99
CA ASN A 384 -2.68 -4.47 13.30
C ASN A 384 -1.56 -4.07 12.33
N PHE A 385 -0.37 -4.66 12.41
CA PHE A 385 0.76 -4.29 11.54
C PHE A 385 1.34 -5.45 10.71
N TYR A 386 0.97 -6.71 10.98
CA TYR A 386 1.49 -7.87 10.24
C TYR A 386 0.38 -8.64 9.54
N PHE A 387 -0.55 -9.24 10.28
CA PHE A 387 -1.56 -10.10 9.67
C PHE A 387 -2.86 -10.06 10.44
N HIS A 388 -3.97 -9.94 9.71
CA HIS A 388 -5.31 -10.12 10.24
C HIS A 388 -6.09 -11.02 9.29
N ASP A 389 -6.46 -12.21 9.77
CA ASP A 389 -7.30 -13.09 8.99
C ASP A 389 -8.73 -12.50 8.94
N TYR A 390 -9.17 -12.18 7.73
CA TYR A 390 -10.54 -11.72 7.49
C TYR A 390 -11.38 -12.90 6.99
N ASN A 391 -12.47 -13.19 7.72
CA ASN A 391 -13.45 -14.18 7.33
C ASN A 391 -14.82 -13.53 7.19
N HIS A 392 -15.31 -13.40 5.95
CA HIS A 392 -16.61 -12.82 5.63
C HIS A 392 -17.78 -13.58 6.26
N ALA A 393 -17.66 -14.88 6.51
CA ALA A 393 -18.76 -15.68 7.04
C ALA A 393 -18.99 -15.48 8.55
N LEU A 394 -18.06 -14.85 9.25
CA LEU A 394 -18.08 -14.71 10.71
C LEU A 394 -18.34 -13.27 11.19
N ARG A 395 -18.64 -12.34 10.27
CA ARG A 395 -19.06 -10.97 10.55
C ARG A 395 -20.44 -10.72 9.96
#